data_AF-A0A5N9FRL5-F1
#
_entry.id   AF-A0A5N9FRL5-F1
#
_cell.length_a   1.000
_cell.length_b   1.000
_cell.length_c   1.000
_cell.angle_alpha   90.00
_cell.angle_beta   90.00
_cell.angle_gamma   90.00
#
_symmetry.space_group_name_H-M   'P 1'
#
loop_
_entity.id
_entity.type
_entity.pdbx_description
1 polymer ?
#
loop_
_entity_poly.entity_id
_entity_poly.type
_entity_poly.pdbx_seq_one_letter_code
_entity_poly.pdbx_strand_id
1 'polypeptide(L)' 'MVIGTILLMHVRDDVIDGHRIDQAKLMATGRMAGNMYCRTNDRFEMVRPVYDPEKKAVVTR' A
#
# COMPACT_ATOMS: atom_id res chain seq x y z
N MET A 1 0.20 11.37 21.48
CA MET A 1 0.93 10.28 20.79
C MET A 1 0.73 9.01 21.58
N VAL A 2 0.34 7.92 20.91
CA VAL A 2 0.08 6.63 21.55
C VAL A 2 0.88 5.58 20.79
N ILE A 3 1.61 4.72 21.51
CA ILE A 3 2.40 3.62 20.95
C ILE A 3 1.84 2.33 21.53
N GLY A 4 1.51 1.36 20.66
CA GLY A 4 0.95 0.09 21.06
C GLY A 4 1.62 -1.07 20.34
N THR A 5 1.66 -2.22 21.00
CA THR A 5 2.16 -3.49 20.44
C THR A 5 0.96 -4.32 19.99
N ILE A 6 0.97 -4.78 18.73
CA ILE A 6 -0.07 -5.67 18.20
C ILE A 6 0.20 -7.08 18.75
N LEU A 7 -0.75 -7.62 19.52
CA LEU A 7 -0.67 -8.99 20.05
C LEU A 7 -1.38 -10.01 19.16
N LEU A 8 -2.49 -9.60 18.55
CA LEU A 8 -3.34 -10.46 17.72
C LEU A 8 -4.11 -9.60 16.70
N MET A 9 -4.37 -10.15 15.52
CA MET A 9 -5.16 -9.53 14.47
C MET A 9 -6.28 -10.48 14.02
N HIS A 10 -7.50 -9.98 13.93
CA HIS A 10 -8.61 -10.69 13.32
C HIS A 10 -8.73 -10.29 11.86
N VAL A 11 -8.60 -11.26 10.95
CA VAL A 11 -8.69 -11.06 9.50
C VAL A 11 -9.68 -12.07 8.95
N ARG A 12 -10.42 -11.70 7.90
CA ARG A 12 -11.33 -12.61 7.20
C ARG A 12 -10.50 -13.59 6.36
N ASP A 13 -10.85 -14.88 6.40
CA ASP A 13 -10.03 -15.95 5.81
C ASP A 13 -9.83 -15.82 4.30
N ASP A 14 -10.76 -15.19 3.58
CA ASP A 14 -10.68 -14.96 2.13
C ASP A 14 -9.74 -13.80 1.75
N VAL A 15 -9.44 -12.89 2.68
CA VAL A 15 -8.62 -11.68 2.47
C VAL A 15 -7.13 -11.98 2.65
N ILE A 16 -6.78 -13.05 3.35
CA ILE A 16 -5.40 -13.46 3.58
C ILE A 16 -5.04 -14.68 2.74
N ASP A 17 -3.89 -14.62 2.08
CA ASP A 17 -3.30 -15.74 1.35
C ASP A 17 -1.89 -16.00 1.88
N GLY A 18 -1.78 -17.02 2.74
CA GLY A 18 -0.55 -17.35 3.48
C GLY A 18 -0.06 -16.19 4.36
N HIS A 19 0.94 -15.45 3.87
CA HIS A 19 1.53 -14.30 4.58
C HIS A 19 1.21 -12.95 3.92
N ARG A 20 0.32 -12.93 2.91
CA ARG A 20 -0.03 -11.72 2.16
C ARG A 20 -1.51 -11.40 2.28
N ILE A 21 -1.81 -10.11 2.26
CA ILE A 21 -3.18 -9.62 2.21
C ILE A 21 -3.56 -9.30 0.77
N ASP A 22 -4.68 -9.86 0.33
CA ASP A 22 -5.32 -9.51 -0.93
C ASP A 22 -5.96 -8.12 -0.79
N GLN A 23 -5.26 -7.12 -1.30
CA GLN A 23 -5.70 -5.73 -1.28
C GLN A 23 -6.98 -5.49 -2.09
N ALA A 24 -7.30 -6.36 -3.06
CA ALA A 24 -8.54 -6.25 -3.86
C ALA A 24 -9.76 -6.63 -3.03
N LYS A 25 -9.63 -7.62 -2.14
CA LYS A 25 -10.72 -8.05 -1.24
C LYS A 25 -10.81 -7.20 0.02
N LEU A 26 -9.69 -6.66 0.50
CA LEU A 26 -9.67 -5.79 1.67
C LEU A 26 -10.44 -4.48 1.44
N MET A 27 -10.35 -3.89 0.23
CA MET A 27 -11.04 -2.64 -0.15
C MET A 27 -10.94 -1.53 0.90
N ALA A 28 -9.73 -1.33 1.46
CA ALA A 28 -9.50 -0.32 2.47
C ALA A 28 -9.89 1.09 1.96
N THR A 29 -10.41 1.92 2.87
CA THR A 29 -10.78 3.31 2.55
C THR A 29 -9.71 4.25 3.07
N GLY A 30 -9.14 5.08 2.21
CA GLY A 30 -8.21 6.13 2.61
C GLY A 30 -8.96 7.40 3.00
N ARG A 31 -8.42 8.12 4.00
CA ARG A 31 -8.94 9.43 4.40
C ARG A 31 -8.18 10.53 3.66
N MET A 32 -8.91 11.48 3.09
CA MET A 32 -8.36 12.68 2.48
C MET A 32 -8.78 13.93 3.27
N ALA A 33 -8.27 15.08 2.85
CA ALA A 33 -8.59 16.37 3.45
C ALA A 33 -10.10 16.66 3.45
N GLY A 34 -10.57 17.30 4.52
CA GLY A 34 -12.00 17.56 4.71
C GLY A 34 -12.81 16.27 4.84
N ASN A 35 -13.92 16.20 4.09
CA ASN A 35 -14.86 15.08 4.09
C ASN A 35 -14.63 14.11 2.92
N MET A 36 -13.47 14.18 2.28
CA MET A 36 -13.16 13.35 1.11
C MET A 36 -12.53 12.02 1.53
N TYR A 37 -12.86 10.96 0.78
CA TYR A 37 -12.34 9.61 0.97
C TYR A 37 -11.95 9.00 -0.38
N CYS A 38 -10.96 8.11 -0.39
CA CYS A 38 -10.52 7.40 -1.59
C CYS A 38 -10.70 5.88 -1.44
N ARG A 39 -10.91 5.20 -2.57
CA ARG A 39 -10.89 3.73 -2.67
C ARG A 39 -9.55 3.25 -3.20
N THR A 40 -9.13 2.05 -2.81
CA THR A 40 -7.85 1.43 -3.17
C THR A 40 -7.90 0.60 -4.46
N ASN A 41 -8.89 0.83 -5.32
CA ASN A 41 -9.10 0.02 -6.53
C ASN A 41 -8.21 0.45 -7.69
N ASP A 42 -7.81 1.72 -7.75
CA ASP A 42 -6.90 2.25 -8.75
C ASP A 42 -5.46 2.12 -8.25
N ARG A 43 -4.73 1.11 -8.74
CA ARG A 43 -3.39 0.74 -8.25
C ARG A 43 -2.41 0.65 -9.40
N PHE A 44 -1.20 1.12 -9.15
CA PHE A 44 -0.06 0.99 -10.04
C PHE A 44 1.11 0.32 -9.31
N GLU A 45 1.99 -0.32 -10.07
CA GLU A 45 3.21 -0.92 -9.55
C GLU A 45 4.39 0.05 -9.74
N MET A 46 5.13 0.29 -8.68
CA MET A 46 6.38 1.06 -8.71
C MET A 46 7.46 0.24 -8.03
N VAL A 47 8.17 -0.55 -8.84
CA VAL A 47 9.30 -1.34 -8.35
C VAL A 47 10.42 -0.38 -7.96
N ARG A 48 10.99 -0.58 -6.76
CA ARG A 48 12.10 0.23 -6.28
C ARG A 48 13.27 0.14 -7.28
N PRO A 49 13.71 1.25 -7.87
CA PRO A 49 14.84 1.22 -8.79
C PRO A 49 16.12 0.85 -8.05
N VAL A 50 16.96 0.02 -8.67
CA VAL A 50 18.33 -0.21 -8.21
C VAL A 50 19.16 0.98 -8.69
N TYR A 51 19.78 1.67 -7.73
CA TYR A 51 20.68 2.76 -8.05
C TYR A 51 21.89 2.21 -8.80
N ASP A 52 22.09 2.71 -10.01
CA ASP A 52 23.22 2.41 -10.85
C ASP A 52 23.93 3.75 -11.11
N PRO A 53 25.16 3.94 -10.58
CA PRO A 53 25.87 5.21 -10.68
C PRO A 53 26.19 5.61 -12.13
N GLU A 54 26.16 4.67 -13.07
CA GLU A 54 26.45 4.91 -14.49
C GLU A 54 25.19 5.26 -15.30
N LYS A 55 23.99 4.93 -14.80
CA LYS A 55 22.72 5.33 -15.42
C LYS A 55 22.39 6.79 -15.11
N LYS A 56 22.69 7.67 -16.06
CA LYS A 56 22.20 9.06 -16.03
C LYS A 56 20.66 9.06 -15.96
N ALA A 57 20.13 9.80 -15.00
CA ALA A 57 18.69 10.00 -14.85
C ALA A 57 18.12 10.58 -16.16
N VAL A 58 17.20 9.85 -16.78
CA VAL A 58 16.47 10.33 -17.96
C VAL A 58 15.45 11.36 -17.47
N VAL A 59 15.84 12.63 -17.48
CA VAL A 59 14.92 13.75 -17.21
C VAL A 59 14.08 13.94 -18.47
N THR A 60 12.85 13.42 -18.44
CA THR A 60 11.87 13.71 -19.50
C THR A 60 11.24 15.07 -19.19
N ARG A 61 11.36 16.01 -20.14
CA ARG A 61 10.76 17.35 -20.10
C ARG A 61 9.26 17.30 -20.28
#